data_AF-A0A6J7I9X6-F1
#
_entry.id   AF-A0A6J7I9X6-F1
#
_cell.length_a   1.000
_cell.length_b   1.000
_cell.length_c   1.000
_cell.angle_alpha   90.00
_cell.angle_beta   90.00
_cell.angle_gamma   90.00
#
_symmetry.space_group_name_H-M   'P 1'
#
loop_
_entity.id
_entity.type
_entity.pdbx_description
1 polymer ?
#
loop_
_entity_poly.entity_id
_entity_poly.type
_entity_poly.pdbx_seq_one_letter_code
_entity_poly.pdbx_strand_id
1 'polypeptide(L)'
;MRKSPPSARGLLVAAPAAAVQGLAAAAYAIYLIEEVIRVGATGPADVSNGAAETILIVIMGLIGAALIWCSTGLWRERRWARAPVVLLEIIIGIVSFNAMTNPGYPSWIRMVFGALCVMAVGTLVSLFLPSTTAAFNSKDA
;
A
#
# COMPACT_ATOMS: atom_id res chain seq x y z
N MET A 1 -6.26 16.62 -33.92
CA MET A 1 -6.55 15.82 -32.71
C MET A 1 -5.24 15.20 -32.21
N ARG A 2 -4.66 15.72 -31.13
CA ARG A 2 -3.48 15.11 -30.50
C ARG A 2 -3.96 13.82 -29.84
N LYS A 3 -3.64 12.65 -30.43
CA LYS A 3 -3.88 11.36 -29.76
C LYS A 3 -3.15 11.43 -28.43
N SER A 4 -3.89 11.44 -27.32
CA SER A 4 -3.30 11.22 -26.02
C SER A 4 -2.45 9.95 -26.15
N PRO A 5 -1.13 9.97 -25.84
CA PRO A 5 -0.37 8.73 -25.81
C PRO A 5 -1.15 7.76 -24.92
N PRO A 6 -1.24 6.47 -25.27
CA PRO A 6 -2.03 5.52 -24.50
C PRO A 6 -1.61 5.66 -23.06
N SER A 7 -2.51 6.18 -22.20
CA SER A 7 -2.28 6.27 -20.76
C SER A 7 -1.77 4.90 -20.35
N ALA A 8 -0.49 4.82 -19.99
CA ALA A 8 0.22 3.54 -19.94
C ALA A 8 -0.64 2.57 -19.16
N ARG A 9 -1.02 1.44 -19.76
CA ARG A 9 -1.95 0.48 -19.13
C ARG A 9 -1.50 0.11 -17.71
N GLY A 10 -0.19 0.14 -17.45
CA GLY A 10 0.38 -0.02 -16.11
C GLY A 10 0.01 1.08 -15.10
N LEU A 11 -0.11 2.35 -15.50
CA LEU A 11 -0.57 3.44 -14.60
C LEU A 11 -2.06 3.32 -14.27
N LEU A 12 -2.87 2.83 -15.22
CA LEU A 12 -4.30 2.54 -15.00
C LEU A 12 -4.51 1.43 -13.96
N VAL A 13 -3.51 0.59 -13.72
CA VAL A 13 -3.54 -0.46 -12.69
C VAL A 13 -2.85 0.03 -11.41
N ALA A 14 -1.64 0.56 -11.53
CA ALA A 14 -0.79 0.91 -10.39
C ALA A 14 -1.37 2.05 -9.54
N ALA A 15 -1.95 3.07 -10.17
CA ALA A 15 -2.51 4.20 -9.41
C ALA A 15 -3.71 3.79 -8.53
N PRO A 16 -4.76 3.12 -9.05
CA PRO A 16 -5.86 2.67 -8.21
C PRO A 16 -5.44 1.57 -7.23
N ALA A 17 -4.54 0.65 -7.60
CA ALA A 17 -4.03 -0.36 -6.67
C ALA A 17 -3.32 0.27 -5.47
N ALA A 18 -2.40 1.22 -5.72
CA ALA A 18 -1.73 1.98 -4.66
C ALA A 18 -2.71 2.76 -3.78
N ALA A 19 -3.80 3.31 -4.36
CA ALA A 19 -4.84 3.98 -3.58
C ALA A 19 -5.59 3.00 -2.66
N VAL A 20 -5.99 1.83 -3.17
CA VAL A 20 -6.67 0.80 -2.38
C VAL A 20 -5.76 0.27 -1.28
N GLN A 21 -4.48 0.05 -1.57
CA GLN A 21 -3.50 -0.39 -0.57
C GLN A 21 -3.26 0.68 0.49
N GLY A 22 -3.20 1.95 0.10
CA GLY A 22 -3.10 3.07 1.03
C GLY A 22 -4.33 3.17 1.95
N LEU A 23 -5.53 3.01 1.39
CA LEU A 23 -6.77 2.95 2.17
C LEU A 23 -6.82 1.75 3.11
N ALA A 24 -6.37 0.58 2.67
CA ALA A 24 -6.31 -0.61 3.49
C ALA A 24 -5.32 -0.45 4.66
N ALA A 25 -4.15 0.14 4.42
CA ALA A 25 -3.17 0.44 5.47
C ALA A 25 -3.73 1.47 6.48
N ALA A 26 -4.41 2.51 6.02
CA ALA A 26 -5.06 3.48 6.90
C ALA A 26 -6.21 2.85 7.72
N ALA A 27 -7.04 2.01 7.10
CA ALA A 27 -8.09 1.27 7.78
C ALA A 27 -7.53 0.29 8.81
N TYR A 28 -6.41 -0.35 8.51
CA TYR A 28 -5.72 -1.23 9.45
C TYR A 28 -5.15 -0.47 10.65
N ALA A 29 -4.58 0.72 10.45
CA ALA A 29 -4.16 1.59 11.55
C ALA A 29 -5.34 1.97 12.47
N ILE A 30 -6.52 2.26 11.89
CA ILE A 30 -7.73 2.54 12.66
C ILE A 30 -8.18 1.31 13.45
N TYR A 31 -8.18 0.14 12.81
CA TYR A 31 -8.50 -1.13 13.46
C TYR A 31 -7.59 -1.38 14.69
N LEU A 32 -6.29 -1.18 14.56
CA LEU A 32 -5.33 -1.33 15.66
C LEU A 32 -5.60 -0.34 16.81
N ILE A 33 -5.97 0.92 16.50
CA ILE A 33 -6.38 1.89 17.52
C ILE A 33 -7.59 1.38 18.30
N GLU A 34 -8.60 0.87 17.60
CA GLU A 34 -9.79 0.30 18.26
C GLU A 34 -9.43 -0.92 19.13
N GLU A 35 -8.53 -1.78 18.66
CA GLU A 35 -8.10 -2.96 19.41
C GLU A 35 -7.35 -2.57 20.69
N VAL A 36 -6.42 -1.60 20.60
CA VAL A 36 -5.72 -1.04 21.77
C VAL A 36 -6.71 -0.42 22.76
N ILE A 37 -7.74 0.29 22.30
CA ILE A 37 -8.76 0.88 23.17
C ILE A 37 -9.63 -0.19 23.84
N ARG A 38 -10.02 -1.25 23.12
CA ARG A 38 -10.93 -2.30 23.63
C ARG A 38 -10.25 -3.25 24.62
N VAL A 39 -9.04 -3.70 24.31
CA VAL A 39 -8.40 -4.82 25.02
C VAL A 39 -7.10 -4.42 25.72
N GLY A 40 -6.41 -3.38 25.24
CA GLY A 40 -5.22 -2.80 25.85
C GLY A 40 -4.21 -3.82 26.36
N ALA A 41 -3.64 -3.56 27.55
CA ALA A 41 -2.66 -4.43 28.20
C ALA A 41 -3.21 -5.81 28.64
N THR A 42 -4.53 -6.01 28.57
CA THR A 42 -5.20 -7.27 28.90
C THR A 42 -5.50 -8.14 27.67
N GLY A 43 -5.19 -7.66 26.47
CA GLY A 43 -5.36 -8.40 25.23
C GLY A 43 -4.25 -9.42 24.94
N PRO A 44 -4.30 -10.10 23.79
CA PRO A 44 -3.26 -11.01 23.32
C PRO A 44 -1.85 -10.39 23.35
N ALA A 45 -0.81 -11.24 23.39
CA ALA A 45 0.59 -10.79 23.52
C ALA A 45 0.97 -9.71 22.48
N ASP A 46 0.39 -9.78 21.29
CA ASP A 46 0.60 -8.82 20.20
C ASP A 46 0.19 -7.38 20.58
N VAL A 47 -0.95 -7.21 21.26
CA VAL A 47 -1.46 -5.88 21.69
C VAL A 47 -1.00 -5.45 23.07
N SER A 48 -0.47 -6.37 23.87
CA SER A 48 0.00 -6.10 25.23
C SER A 48 1.28 -5.25 25.28
N ASN A 49 2.03 -5.19 24.17
CA ASN A 49 3.18 -4.30 24.00
C ASN A 49 2.74 -2.96 23.38
N GLY A 50 2.24 -2.06 24.23
CA GLY A 50 1.73 -0.76 23.79
C GLY A 50 2.72 0.09 22.99
N ALA A 51 4.03 -0.05 23.21
CA ALA A 51 5.04 0.67 22.42
C ALA A 51 5.16 0.13 20.99
N ALA A 52 5.17 -1.20 20.83
CA ALA A 52 5.21 -1.83 19.50
C ALA A 52 3.93 -1.55 18.70
N GLU A 53 2.77 -1.65 19.34
CA GLU A 53 1.49 -1.32 18.72
C GLU A 53 1.39 0.14 18.29
N THR A 54 1.81 1.08 19.15
CA THR A 54 1.80 2.51 18.81
C THR A 54 2.68 2.79 17.59
N ILE A 55 3.86 2.17 17.51
CA ILE A 55 4.75 2.30 16.35
C ILE A 55 4.08 1.72 15.10
N LEU A 56 3.45 0.55 15.19
CA LEU A 56 2.77 -0.08 14.05
C LEU A 56 1.62 0.78 13.53
N ILE A 57 0.79 1.34 14.42
CA ILE A 57 -0.29 2.28 14.10
C ILE A 57 0.26 3.47 13.32
N VAL A 58 1.33 4.10 13.82
CA VAL A 58 1.93 5.28 13.18
C VAL A 58 2.50 4.91 11.81
N ILE A 59 3.24 3.81 11.70
CA ILE A 59 3.83 3.36 10.43
C ILE A 59 2.73 3.08 9.41
N MET A 60 1.68 2.34 9.77
CA MET A 60 0.58 2.00 8.86
C MET A 60 -0.21 3.24 8.44
N GLY A 61 -0.47 4.17 9.37
CA GLY A 61 -1.11 5.44 9.07
C GLY A 61 -0.29 6.30 8.09
N LEU A 62 1.02 6.41 8.32
CA LEU A 62 1.92 7.15 7.44
C LEU A 62 2.05 6.51 6.07
N ILE A 63 2.20 5.18 5.99
CA ILE A 63 2.24 4.44 4.72
C ILE A 63 0.93 4.64 3.97
N GLY A 64 -0.21 4.53 4.66
CA GLY A 64 -1.53 4.73 4.07
C GLY A 64 -1.68 6.11 3.45
N ALA A 65 -1.36 7.16 4.21
CA ALA A 65 -1.40 8.53 3.72
C ALA A 65 -0.41 8.77 2.57
N ALA A 66 0.80 8.24 2.66
CA ALA A 66 1.83 8.39 1.63
C ALA A 66 1.44 7.69 0.33
N LEU A 67 0.86 6.49 0.38
CA LEU A 67 0.38 5.76 -0.81
C LEU A 67 -0.79 6.46 -1.47
N ILE A 68 -1.76 6.95 -0.69
CA ILE A 68 -2.88 7.74 -1.23
C ILE A 68 -2.34 9.00 -1.92
N TRP A 69 -1.42 9.72 -1.28
CA TRP A 69 -0.80 10.91 -1.88
C TRP A 69 -0.02 10.58 -3.15
N CYS A 70 0.83 9.55 -3.11
CA CYS A 70 1.62 9.15 -4.28
C CYS A 70 0.77 8.58 -5.41
N SER A 71 -0.36 7.94 -5.11
CA SER A 71 -1.35 7.51 -6.10
C SER A 71 -1.88 8.69 -6.91
N THR A 72 -2.16 9.83 -6.27
CA THR A 72 -2.52 11.05 -7.02
C THR A 72 -1.39 11.55 -7.91
N GLY A 73 -0.14 11.36 -7.50
CA GLY A 73 1.05 11.64 -8.29
C GLY A 73 1.17 10.72 -9.52
N LEU A 74 0.92 9.41 -9.35
CA LEU A 74 0.88 8.44 -10.44
C LEU A 74 -0.25 8.75 -11.42
N TRP A 75 -1.44 9.08 -10.93
CA TRP A 75 -2.59 9.47 -11.76
C TRP A 75 -2.33 10.72 -12.60
N ARG A 76 -1.50 11.63 -12.08
CA ARG A 76 -1.05 12.84 -12.78
C ARG A 76 0.22 12.62 -13.60
N GLU A 77 0.71 11.38 -13.71
CA GLU A 77 1.91 10.96 -14.43
C GLU A 77 3.17 11.74 -13.98
N ARG A 78 3.28 12.01 -12.67
CA ARG A 78 4.41 12.71 -12.09
C ARG A 78 5.57 11.72 -11.83
N ARG A 79 6.74 11.96 -12.44
CA ARG A 79 7.92 11.08 -12.30
C ARG A 79 8.35 10.83 -10.85
N TRP A 80 8.24 11.85 -10.00
CA TRP A 80 8.65 11.77 -8.60
C TRP A 80 7.86 10.72 -7.81
N ALA A 81 6.62 10.39 -8.22
CA ALA A 81 5.76 9.46 -7.50
C ALA A 81 6.18 7.99 -7.66
N ARG A 82 6.98 7.65 -8.68
CA ARG A 82 7.34 6.26 -8.97
C ARG A 82 8.23 5.65 -7.87
N ALA A 83 9.34 6.30 -7.54
CA ALA A 83 10.27 5.82 -6.53
C ALA A 83 9.63 5.60 -5.14
N PRO A 84 8.87 6.54 -4.57
CA PRO A 84 8.22 6.33 -3.27
C PRO A 84 7.17 5.23 -3.33
N VAL A 85 6.40 5.09 -4.42
CA VAL A 85 5.43 3.98 -4.53
C VAL A 85 6.14 2.64 -4.56
N VAL A 86 7.22 2.47 -5.33
CA VAL A 86 7.97 1.21 -5.33
C VAL A 86 8.45 0.85 -3.92
N LEU A 87 8.96 1.82 -3.17
CA LEU A 87 9.40 1.60 -1.80
C LEU A 87 8.23 1.21 -0.87
N LEU A 88 7.12 1.95 -0.93
CA LEU A 88 5.95 1.68 -0.10
C LEU A 88 5.29 0.33 -0.43
N GLU A 89 5.27 -0.06 -1.70
CA GLU A 89 4.76 -1.37 -2.13
C GLU A 89 5.62 -2.53 -1.64
N ILE A 90 6.95 -2.37 -1.59
CA ILE A 90 7.84 -3.39 -0.99
C ILE A 90 7.53 -3.53 0.50
N ILE A 91 7.38 -2.42 1.22
CA ILE A 91 7.07 -2.44 2.65
C ILE A 91 5.69 -3.08 2.89
N ILE A 92 4.66 -2.66 2.17
CA ILE A 92 3.32 -3.26 2.26
C ILE A 92 3.35 -4.74 1.90
N GLY A 93 4.09 -5.14 0.87
CA GLY A 93 4.25 -6.53 0.48
C GLY A 93 4.82 -7.38 1.61
N ILE A 94 5.89 -6.91 2.27
CA ILE A 94 6.50 -7.60 3.41
C ILE A 94 5.53 -7.70 4.59
N VAL A 95 4.88 -6.60 4.95
CA VAL A 95 3.91 -6.58 6.06
C VAL A 95 2.75 -7.53 5.78
N SER A 96 2.22 -7.48 4.56
CA SER A 96 1.13 -8.35 4.12
C SER A 96 1.52 -9.82 4.11
N PHE A 97 2.76 -10.13 3.72
CA PHE A 97 3.29 -11.49 3.76
C PHE A 97 3.36 -12.05 5.18
N ASN A 98 3.92 -11.27 6.11
CA ASN A 98 3.98 -11.67 7.52
C ASN A 98 2.58 -11.84 8.12
N ALA A 99 1.66 -10.91 7.84
CA ALA A 99 0.30 -11.00 8.35
C ALA A 99 -0.50 -12.19 7.77
N MET A 100 -0.37 -12.51 6.49
CA MET A 100 -1.08 -13.68 5.93
C MET A 100 -0.57 -15.03 6.45
N THR A 101 0.68 -15.08 6.91
CA THR A 101 1.32 -16.30 7.42
C THR A 101 1.22 -16.44 8.93
N ASN A 102 0.82 -15.39 9.66
CA ASN A 102 0.66 -15.42 11.10
C ASN A 102 -0.55 -16.29 11.52
N PRO A 103 -0.34 -17.38 12.28
CA PRO A 103 -1.42 -18.25 12.74
C PRO A 103 -2.30 -17.60 13.82
N GLY A 104 -1.86 -16.52 14.46
CA GLY A 104 -2.64 -15.76 15.44
C GLY A 104 -3.78 -14.96 14.82
N TYR A 105 -3.73 -14.67 13.52
CA TYR A 105 -4.81 -13.97 12.85
C TYR A 105 -5.93 -14.91 12.37
N PRO A 106 -7.20 -14.48 12.48
CA PRO A 106 -8.32 -15.21 11.90
C PRO A 106 -8.16 -15.35 10.38
N SER A 107 -8.69 -16.45 9.83
CA SER A 107 -8.51 -16.82 8.42
C SER A 107 -8.89 -15.72 7.43
N TRP A 108 -9.94 -14.94 7.71
CA TRP A 108 -10.38 -13.85 6.84
C TRP A 108 -9.38 -12.69 6.80
N ILE A 109 -8.75 -12.32 7.92
CA ILE A 109 -7.69 -11.29 7.96
C ILE A 109 -6.50 -11.74 7.12
N ARG A 110 -6.11 -13.02 7.26
CA ARG A 110 -5.01 -13.59 6.49
C ARG A 110 -5.29 -13.58 4.99
N MET A 111 -6.54 -13.83 4.57
CA MET A 111 -6.94 -13.71 3.16
C MET A 111 -6.85 -12.27 2.65
N VAL A 112 -7.29 -11.28 3.44
CA VAL A 112 -7.19 -9.86 3.07
C VAL A 112 -5.72 -9.45 2.86
N PHE A 113 -4.83 -9.80 3.79
CA PHE A 113 -3.40 -9.54 3.63
C PHE A 113 -2.79 -10.33 2.47
N GLY A 114 -3.24 -11.56 2.21
CA GLY A 114 -2.85 -12.31 1.00
C GLY A 114 -3.19 -11.56 -0.28
N ALA A 115 -4.40 -11.00 -0.37
CA ALA A 115 -4.84 -10.19 -1.51
C ALA A 115 -4.01 -8.90 -1.65
N LEU A 116 -3.72 -8.20 -0.54
CA LEU A 116 -2.85 -7.02 -0.53
C LEU A 116 -1.42 -7.34 -0.98
N CYS A 117 -0.88 -8.50 -0.60
CA CYS A 117 0.43 -8.94 -1.04
C CYS A 117 0.48 -9.19 -2.55
N VAL A 118 -0.55 -9.83 -3.12
CA VAL A 118 -0.66 -10.03 -4.57
C VAL A 118 -0.81 -8.70 -5.30
N MET A 119 -1.62 -7.78 -4.76
CA MET A 119 -1.75 -6.44 -5.33
C MET A 119 -0.43 -5.68 -5.31
N ALA A 120 0.36 -5.76 -4.24
CA ALA A 120 1.66 -5.10 -4.16
C ALA A 120 2.61 -5.55 -5.28
N VAL A 121 2.66 -6.87 -5.51
CA VAL A 121 3.44 -7.44 -6.63
C VAL A 121 2.89 -6.95 -7.96
N GLY A 122 1.57 -6.93 -8.15
CA GLY A 122 0.92 -6.43 -9.36
C GLY A 122 1.22 -4.95 -9.64
N THR A 123 1.19 -4.11 -8.60
CA THR A 123 1.54 -2.69 -8.66
C THR A 123 3.01 -2.52 -9.07
N LEU A 124 3.93 -3.26 -8.45
CA LEU A 124 5.35 -3.25 -8.78
C LEU A 124 5.58 -3.64 -10.25
N VAL A 125 5.03 -4.77 -10.69
CA VAL A 125 5.15 -5.23 -12.09
C VAL A 125 4.62 -4.16 -13.05
N SER A 126 3.47 -3.57 -12.73
CA SER A 126 2.85 -2.51 -13.55
C SER A 126 3.71 -1.25 -13.66
N LEU A 127 4.45 -0.89 -12.60
CA LEU A 127 5.37 0.25 -12.59
C LEU A 127 6.66 0.01 -13.37
N PHE A 128 7.08 -1.24 -13.53
CA PHE A 128 8.28 -1.61 -14.30
C PHE A 128 8.00 -1.90 -15.78
N LEU A 129 6.73 -1.94 -16.21
CA LEU A 129 6.40 -2.09 -17.62
C LEU A 129 7.03 -0.96 -18.47
N PRO A 130 7.58 -1.27 -19.67
CA PRO A 130 8.18 -0.29 -20.56
C PRO A 130 7.22 0.86 -20.91
N SER A 131 5.93 0.55 -21.05
CA SER A 131 4.88 1.55 -21.29
C SER A 131 4.79 2.60 -20.19
N THR A 132 4.99 2.21 -18.93
CA THR A 132 4.90 3.10 -17.77
C THR A 132 6.11 4.02 -17.72
N THR A 133 7.30 3.50 -18.03
CA THR A 133 8.51 4.31 -18.14
C THR A 133 8.45 5.30 -19.32
N ALA A 134 7.85 4.89 -20.45
CA ALA A 134 7.68 5.76 -21.61
C ALA A 134 6.69 6.92 -21.35
N ALA A 135 5.59 6.68 -20.61
CA ALA A 135 4.61 7.72 -20.28
C ALA A 135 5.24 8.87 -19.49
N PHE A 136 6.05 8.54 -18.49
CA PHE A 136 6.84 9.52 -17.75
C PHE A 136 7.80 10.31 -18.65
N ASN A 137 8.45 9.64 -19.60
CA ASN A 137 9.40 10.27 -20.52
C ASN A 137 8.76 11.28 -21.49
N SER A 138 7.54 10.99 -21.95
CA SER A 138 6.82 11.82 -22.93
C SER A 138 6.31 13.17 -22.41
N LYS A 139 6.22 13.36 -21.09
CA LYS A 139 5.61 14.55 -20.47
C LYS A 139 6.61 15.67 -20.15
N ASP A 140 7.90 15.32 -20.05
CA ASP A 140 8.98 16.30 -19.83
C ASP A 140 9.78 16.58 -21.12
N ALA A 141 9.28 16.12 -22.28
CA ALA A 141 9.79 16.41 -23.62
C ALA A 141 8.87 17.42 -24.31
#